data_AF-A0A844TB31-F1
#
_entry.id   AF-A0A844TB31-F1
#
_cell.length_a   1.000
_cell.length_b   1.000
_cell.length_c   1.000
_cell.angle_alpha   90.00
_cell.angle_beta   90.00
_cell.angle_gamma   90.00
#
_symmetry.space_group_name_H-M   'P 1'
#
loop_
_entity.id
_entity.type
_entity.pdbx_description
1 polymer ?
#
loop_
_entity_poly.entity_id
_entity_poly.type
_entity_poly.pdbx_seq_one_letter_code
_entity_poly.pdbx_strand_id
1 'polypeptide(L)' 'MHEPSLSDALLSMVPFLFVTFVLFLVAIPISRRKGKGVGFAMWCLIPFVSFFVLLHLVSLTDKSVLDRLAALEGKTS' A
#
# COMPACT_ATOMS: atom_id res chain seq x y z
N MET A 1 14.67 -38.48 3.98
CA MET A 1 14.05 -37.14 4.00
C MET A 1 15.12 -36.19 4.51
N HIS A 2 15.49 -35.16 3.74
CA HIS A 2 16.42 -34.15 4.22
C HIS A 2 15.63 -33.23 5.16
N GLU A 3 16.05 -33.09 6.42
CA GLU A 3 15.40 -32.14 7.32
C GLU A 3 15.70 -30.72 6.81
N PRO A 4 14.67 -29.88 6.63
CA PRO A 4 14.87 -28.52 6.17
C PRO A 4 15.75 -27.79 7.18
N SER A 5 16.87 -27.26 6.71
CA SER A 5 17.76 -26.45 7.52
C SER A 5 17.14 -25.08 7.78
N LEU A 6 17.60 -24.38 8.84
CA LEU A 6 17.18 -23.00 9.10
C LEU A 6 17.48 -22.08 7.90
N SER A 7 18.56 -22.33 7.17
CA SER A 7 18.88 -21.65 5.91
C SER A 7 17.82 -21.86 4.84
N ASP A 8 17.28 -23.07 4.69
CA ASP A 8 16.23 -23.36 3.71
C ASP A 8 14.93 -22.63 4.08
N ALA A 9 14.61 -22.57 5.38
CA ALA A 9 13.47 -21.80 5.86
C ALA A 9 13.64 -20.30 5.58
N LEU A 10 14.82 -19.72 5.82
CA LEU A 10 15.08 -18.31 5.51
C LEU A 10 15.06 -18.02 4.00
N LEU A 11 15.66 -18.89 3.18
CA LEU A 11 15.63 -18.78 1.72
C LEU A 11 14.20 -18.83 1.18
N SER A 12 13.33 -19.65 1.78
CA SER A 12 11.92 -19.73 1.40
C SER A 12 11.12 -18.43 1.66
N MET A 13 11.60 -17.57 2.57
CA MET A 13 10.97 -16.28 2.86
C MET A 13 11.39 -15.16 1.89
N VAL A 14 12.48 -15.33 1.15
CA VAL A 14 13.01 -14.29 0.23
C VAL A 14 11.97 -13.88 -0.83
N PRO A 15 11.28 -14.79 -1.55
CA PRO A 15 10.26 -14.40 -2.52
C PRO A 15 9.12 -13.61 -1.88
N PHE A 16 8.75 -13.96 -0.65
CA PHE A 16 7.67 -13.31 0.09
C PHE A 16 8.03 -11.89 0.50
N LEU A 17 9.25 -11.68 1.03
CA LEU A 17 9.78 -10.36 1.35
C LEU A 17 9.93 -9.50 0.09
N PHE A 18 10.39 -10.10 -1.01
CA PHE A 18 10.54 -9.41 -2.29
C PHE A 18 9.20 -8.89 -2.83
N VAL A 19 8.17 -9.73 -2.89
CA VAL A 19 6.83 -9.31 -3.33
C VAL A 19 6.28 -8.22 -2.42
N THR A 20 6.40 -8.38 -1.10
CA THR A 20 5.95 -7.38 -0.13
C THR A 20 6.64 -6.04 -0.33
N PHE A 21 7.94 -6.05 -0.60
CA PHE A 21 8.71 -4.85 -0.88
C PHE A 21 8.28 -4.17 -2.19
N VAL A 22 8.03 -4.93 -3.26
CA VAL A 22 7.51 -4.38 -4.52
C VAL A 22 6.13 -3.74 -4.31
N LEU A 23 5.23 -4.39 -3.58
CA LEU A 23 3.91 -3.83 -3.24
C LEU A 23 4.01 -2.54 -2.42
N PHE A 24 4.96 -2.47 -1.47
CA PHE A 24 5.24 -1.26 -0.73
C PHE A 24 5.67 -0.11 -1.65
N LEU A 25 6.58 -0.34 -2.59
CA LEU A 25 7.02 0.68 -3.55
C LEU A 25 5.87 1.20 -4.42
N VAL A 26 4.95 0.32 -4.82
CA VAL A 26 3.75 0.69 -5.59
C VAL A 26 2.74 1.45 -4.73
N ALA A 27 2.63 1.12 -3.43
CA ALA A 27 1.71 1.78 -2.51
C ALA A 27 2.07 3.25 -2.26
N ILE A 28 3.36 3.62 -2.31
CA ILE A 28 3.83 5.00 -2.08
C ILE A 28 3.17 6.03 -3.02
N PRO A 29 3.26 5.92 -4.37
CA PRO A 29 2.66 6.88 -5.27
C PRO A 29 1.12 6.88 -5.17
N ILE A 30 0.50 5.72 -4.93
CA ILE A 30 -0.96 5.63 -4.76
C ILE A 30 -1.38 6.38 -3.50
N SER A 31 -0.74 6.12 -2.36
CA SER A 31 -0.99 6.81 -1.09
C SER A 31 -0.91 8.33 -1.25
N ARG A 32 0.17 8.82 -1.88
CA ARG A 32 0.37 10.26 -2.12
C ARG A 32 -0.72 10.87 -3.00
N ARG A 33 -1.16 10.18 -4.07
CA ARG A 33 -2.26 10.65 -4.93
C ARG A 33 -3.60 10.77 -4.19
N LYS A 34 -3.83 9.87 -3.23
CA LYS A 34 -5.03 9.90 -2.36
C LYS A 34 -4.91 10.90 -1.20
N GLY A 35 -3.83 11.69 -1.14
CA GLY A 35 -3.58 12.61 -0.03
C GLY A 35 -3.20 11.92 1.28
N LYS A 36 -2.93 10.62 1.25
CA LYS A 36 -2.42 9.85 2.40
C LYS A 36 -0.89 9.98 2.45
N GLY A 37 -0.34 10.05 3.65
CA GLY A 37 1.12 10.16 3.86
C GLY A 37 1.85 8.86 3.52
N VAL A 38 3.19 8.91 3.49
CA VAL A 38 4.05 7.72 3.32
C VAL A 38 3.86 6.73 4.47
N GLY A 39 3.49 7.21 5.66
CA GLY A 39 3.18 6.35 6.80
C GLY A 39 2.03 5.37 6.55
N PHE A 40 1.07 5.71 5.69
CA PHE A 40 0.01 4.78 5.32
C PHE A 40 0.52 3.67 4.40
N ALA A 41 1.47 3.98 3.50
CA ALA A 41 2.09 2.98 2.64
C ALA A 41 2.95 1.98 3.42
N MET A 42 3.53 2.37 4.58
CA MET A 42 4.31 1.45 5.43
C MET A 42 3.52 0.23 5.89
N TRP A 43 2.20 0.31 5.98
CA TRP A 43 1.36 -0.85 6.30
C TRP A 43 1.44 -1.96 5.25
N CYS A 44 1.87 -1.65 4.03
CA CYS A 44 2.15 -2.65 2.99
C CYS A 44 3.43 -3.46 3.23
N LEU A 45 4.28 -3.11 4.20
CA LEU A 45 5.41 -3.94 4.62
C LEU A 45 4.98 -5.16 5.43
N ILE A 46 3.72 -5.20 5.89
CA ILE A 46 3.15 -6.36 6.53
C ILE A 46 2.44 -7.17 5.44
N PRO A 47 2.95 -8.35 5.05
CA PRO A 47 2.53 -9.05 3.83
C PRO A 47 1.02 -9.35 3.80
N PHE A 48 0.44 -9.82 4.90
CA PHE A 48 -0.98 -10.14 5.00
C PHE A 48 -1.89 -8.90 5.01
N VAL A 49 -1.35 -7.75 5.42
CA VAL A 49 -2.09 -6.49 5.51
C VAL A 49 -1.98 -5.71 4.20
N SER A 50 -0.90 -5.90 3.44
CA SER A 50 -0.61 -5.20 2.19
C SER A 50 -1.76 -5.24 1.18
N PHE A 51 -2.39 -6.40 1.01
CA PHE A 51 -3.52 -6.58 0.10
C PHE A 51 -4.73 -5.72 0.50
N PHE A 52 -5.12 -5.74 1.78
CA PHE A 52 -6.24 -4.95 2.29
C PHE A 52 -5.96 -3.45 2.24
N VAL A 53 -4.72 -3.04 2.55
CA VAL A 53 -4.30 -1.63 2.47
C VAL A 53 -4.33 -1.12 1.04
N LEU A 54 -3.86 -1.91 0.08
CA LEU A 54 -3.91 -1.55 -1.33
C LEU A 54 -5.34 -1.46 -1.84
N LEU A 55 -6.20 -2.42 -1.51
CA LEU A 55 -7.63 -2.35 -1.84
C LEU A 55 -8.28 -1.08 -1.27
N HIS A 56 -8.01 -0.78 0.00
CA HIS A 56 -8.50 0.43 0.63
C HIS A 56 -7.98 1.69 -0.08
N LEU A 57 -6.68 1.78 -0.35
CA LEU A 57 -6.08 2.91 -1.06
C LEU A 57 -6.70 3.13 -2.43
N VAL A 58 -6.94 2.05 -3.18
CA VAL A 58 -7.55 2.12 -4.51
C VAL A 58 -9.02 2.53 -4.44
N SER A 59 -9.75 2.12 -3.39
CA SER A 59 -11.16 2.51 -3.18
C SER A 59 -11.35 3.99 -2.82
N LEU A 60 -10.33 4.66 -2.28
CA LEU A 60 -10.43 6.06 -1.94
C LEU A 60 -10.47 6.93 -3.19
N THR A 61 -11.22 8.03 -3.14
CA THR A 61 -11.24 9.03 -4.21
C THR A 61 -9.91 9.80 -4.26
N ASP A 62 -9.46 10.20 -5.46
CA ASP A 62 -8.27 11.05 -5.61
C ASP A 62 -8.49 12.41 -4.93
N LYS A 63 -7.46 12.92 -4.24
CA LYS A 63 -7.54 14.19 -3.52
C LYS A 63 -7.96 15.36 -4.43
N SER A 64 -7.46 15.37 -5.67
CA SER A 64 -7.79 16.40 -6.66
C SER A 64 -9.29 16.48 -6.99
N VAL A 65 -10.02 15.37 -6.91
CA VAL A 65 -11.46 15.34 -7.14
C VAL A 65 -12.20 15.93 -5.94
N LEU A 66 -11.79 15.56 -4.72
CA LEU A 66 -12.36 16.11 -3.49
C LEU A 66 -12.12 17.62 -3.37
N ASP A 67 -10.92 18.08 -3.72
CA ASP A 67 -10.56 19.51 -3.71
C ASP A 67 -11.42 20.31 -4.71
N ARG A 68 -11.73 19.74 -5.89
CA ARG A 68 -12.63 20.35 -6.88
C ARG A 68 -14.07 20.42 -6.40
N LEU A 69 -14.57 19.35 -5.77
CA LEU A 69 -15.93 19.32 -5.22
C LEU A 69 -16.09 20.36 -4.10
N ALA A 70 -15.14 20.42 -3.17
CA ALA A 70 -15.15 21.42 -2.11
C ALA A 70 -15.13 22.87 -2.66
N ALA A 71 -14.36 23.12 -3.73
CA ALA A 71 -14.32 24.43 -4.39
C ALA A 71 -15.62 24.78 -5.13
N LEU A 72 -16.41 23.80 -5.57
CA LEU A 72 -17.71 24.01 -6.19
C LEU A 72 -18.80 24.25 -5.14
N GLU A 73 -18.80 23.47 -4.06
CA GLU A 73 -19.71 23.65 -2.92
C GLU A 73 -19.53 25.02 -2.27
N GLY A 74 -18.28 25.46 -2.05
CA GLY A 74 -17.97 26.77 -1.49
C GLY A 74 -18.31 27.97 -2.40
N LYS A 75 -18.60 27.74 -3.69
CA LYS A 75 -19.07 28.77 -4.63
C LYS A 75 -20.59 28.83 -4.75
N THR A 76 -21.30 27.86 -4.18
CA THR A 76 -22.77 27.75 -4.31
C THR A 76 -23.50 28.31 -3.08
N SER A 77 -22.76 28.77 -2.06
CA SER A 77 -23.26 29.52 -0.90
C SER A 77 -22.89 31.00 -1.00
#